data_AF-A0A962G3U0-F1
#
_entry.id   AF-A0A962G3U0-F1
#
_cell.length_a   1.000
_cell.length_b   1.000
_cell.length_c   1.000
_cell.angle_alpha   90.00
_cell.angle_beta   90.00
_cell.angle_gamma   90.00
#
_symmetry.space_group_name_H-M   'P 1'
#
loop_
_entity.id
_entity.type
_entity.pdbx_description
1 polymer ?
#
loop_
_entity_poly.entity_id
_entity_poly.type
_entity_poly.pdbx_seq_one_letter_code
_entity_poly.pdbx_strand_id
1 'polypeptide(L)' 'MSYENVEKLIRDHAIEFVDLRFADLSGKQHHLTYPVRIVEPALFEDGRMFDGSSISGWKGINES' A
#
# COMPACT_ATOMS: atom_id res chain seq x y z
N MET A 1 0.03 -13.99 3.68
CA MET A 1 -1.38 -14.05 3.23
C MET A 1 -1.34 -14.14 1.72
N SER A 2 -2.00 -15.12 1.08
CA SER A 2 -2.05 -15.20 -0.39
C SER A 2 -3.06 -14.20 -0.95
N TYR A 3 -2.88 -13.80 -2.21
CA TYR A 3 -3.82 -12.94 -2.95
C TYR A 3 -5.26 -13.47 -2.87
N GLU A 4 -5.44 -14.78 -3.03
CA GLU A 4 -6.75 -15.44 -3.01
C GLU A 4 -7.50 -15.23 -1.67
N ASN A 5 -6.76 -15.23 -0.56
CA ASN A 5 -7.36 -14.97 0.75
C ASN A 5 -7.82 -13.51 0.88
N VAL A 6 -7.06 -12.57 0.33
CA VAL A 6 -7.41 -11.13 0.36
C VAL A 6 -8.60 -10.86 -0.56
N GLU A 7 -8.60 -11.44 -1.76
CA GLU A 7 -9.72 -11.33 -2.71
C GLU A 7 -11.01 -11.88 -2.12
N LYS A 8 -10.93 -13.03 -1.43
CA LYS A 8 -12.08 -13.60 -0.73
C LYS A 8 -12.63 -12.65 0.34
N LEU A 9 -11.77 -12.10 1.20
CA LEU A 9 -12.18 -11.14 2.24
C LEU A 9 -12.84 -9.90 1.66
N ILE A 10 -12.32 -9.38 0.55
CA ILE A 10 -12.90 -8.23 -0.15
C ILE A 10 -14.33 -8.53 -0.59
N ARG A 11 -14.56 -9.70 -1.20
CA ARG A 11 -15.88 -10.10 -1.69
C ARG A 11 -16.85 -10.38 -0.54
N ASP A 12 -16.41 -11.11 0.47
CA ASP A 12 -17.25 -11.53 1.61
C ASP A 12 -17.73 -10.34 2.45
N HIS A 13 -16.91 -9.28 2.53
CA HIS A 13 -17.22 -8.08 3.34
C HIS A 13 -17.60 -6.84 2.52
N ALA A 14 -17.76 -6.97 1.20
CA ALA A 14 -18.05 -5.86 0.29
C ALA A 14 -17.12 -4.64 0.52
N ILE A 15 -15.81 -4.90 0.63
CA ILE A 15 -14.81 -3.87 0.96
C ILE A 15 -14.67 -2.89 -0.20
N GLU A 16 -14.84 -1.60 0.08
CA GLU A 16 -14.70 -0.54 -0.94
C GLU A 16 -13.29 0.07 -1.00
N PHE A 17 -12.56 0.03 0.11
CA PHE A 17 -11.25 0.66 0.27
C PHE A 17 -10.25 -0.26 0.94
N VAL A 18 -9.00 -0.17 0.50
CA VAL A 18 -7.86 -0.86 1.11
C VAL A 18 -6.82 0.14 1.58
N ASP A 19 -6.21 -0.17 2.71
CA ASP A 19 -5.24 0.69 3.38
C ASP A 19 -3.88 0.01 3.40
N LEU A 20 -2.96 0.50 2.56
CA LEU A 20 -1.59 0.00 2.50
C LEU A 20 -0.79 0.69 3.61
N ARG A 21 -0.27 -0.09 4.55
CA ARG A 21 0.44 0.41 5.73
C ARG A 21 1.91 0.02 5.69
N PHE A 22 2.76 0.95 6.10
CA PHE A 22 4.19 0.70 6.21
C PHE A 22 4.79 1.57 7.33
N ALA A 23 5.99 1.22 7.79
CA ALA A 23 6.69 1.99 8.82
C ALA A 23 7.94 2.64 8.20
N ASP A 24 8.22 3.89 8.58
CA ASP A 24 9.50 4.50 8.26
C ASP A 24 10.62 4.00 9.20
N LEU A 25 11.85 4.49 8.98
CA LEU A 25 13.02 4.08 9.77
C LEU A 25 12.92 4.47 11.25
N SER A 26 12.11 5.48 11.59
CA SER A 26 11.83 5.89 12.97
C SER A 26 10.74 5.03 13.64
N GLY A 27 10.14 4.10 12.89
CA GLY A 27 9.03 3.27 13.33
C GLY A 27 7.68 3.97 13.25
N LYS A 28 7.59 5.16 12.64
CA LYS A 28 6.31 5.84 12.46
C LYS A 28 5.53 5.13 11.36
N GLN A 29 4.29 4.79 11.69
CA GLN A 29 3.38 4.15 10.74
C GLN A 29 2.79 5.19 9.79
N HIS A 30 2.90 4.91 8.50
CA HIS A 30 2.26 5.64 7.41
C HIS A 30 1.23 4.75 6.73
N HIS A 31 0.29 5.36 6.02
CA HIS A 31 -0.73 4.62 5.30
C HIS A 31 -1.17 5.34 4.03
N LEU A 32 -1.57 4.54 3.03
CA LEU A 32 -2.10 5.01 1.75
C LEU A 32 -3.41 4.27 1.49
N THR A 33 -4.51 5.01 1.44
CA THR A 33 -5.83 4.45 1.17
C THR A 33 -6.15 4.54 -0.32
N TYR A 34 -6.55 3.40 -0.89
CA TYR A 34 -6.95 3.28 -2.29
C TYR A 34 -8.32 2.59 -2.42
N PRO A 35 -9.05 2.83 -3.52
CA PRO A 35 -10.22 2.03 -3.84
C PRO A 35 -9.82 0.57 -4.07
N VAL A 36 -10.67 -0.37 -3.67
CA VAL A 36 -10.38 -1.81 -3.69
C VAL A 36 -9.97 -2.36 -5.06
N ARG A 37 -10.36 -1.67 -6.15
CA ARG A 37 -9.98 -2.01 -7.52
C ARG A 37 -8.47 -2.08 -7.76
N ILE A 38 -7.64 -1.53 -6.88
CA ILE A 38 -6.19 -1.65 -7.01
C ILE A 38 -5.65 -3.03 -6.62
N VAL A 39 -6.48 -3.86 -5.96
CA VAL A 39 -6.09 -5.19 -5.47
C VAL A 39 -6.14 -6.17 -6.63
N GLU A 40 -5.03 -6.26 -7.33
CA GLU A 40 -4.76 -7.16 -8.45
C GLU A 40 -3.48 -7.94 -8.15
N PRO A 41 -3.20 -9.09 -8.80
CA PRO A 41 -1.98 -9.85 -8.56
C PRO A 41 -0.69 -9.01 -8.67
N ALA A 42 -0.65 -8.07 -9.63
CA ALA A 42 0.48 -7.17 -9.83
C ALA A 42 0.79 -6.28 -8.61
N LEU A 43 -0.20 -5.96 -7.77
CA LEU A 43 0.03 -5.17 -6.55
C LEU A 43 0.95 -5.91 -5.56
N PHE A 44 0.90 -7.24 -5.53
CA PHE A 44 1.68 -8.05 -4.61
C PHE A 44 3.07 -8.40 -5.13
N GLU A 45 3.24 -8.43 -6.47
CA GLU A 45 4.51 -8.73 -7.13
C GLU A 45 5.32 -7.45 -7.43
N ASP A 46 4.69 -6.47 -8.10
CA ASP A 46 5.36 -5.24 -8.57
C ASP A 46 5.24 -4.08 -7.57
N GLY A 47 4.22 -4.13 -6.70
CA GLY A 47 3.92 -3.06 -5.76
C GLY A 47 3.27 -1.84 -6.42
N ARG A 48 3.14 -0.78 -5.63
CA ARG A 48 2.65 0.53 -6.09
C ARG A 48 3.64 1.61 -5.70
N MET A 49 4.00 2.46 -6.66
CA MET A 49 4.86 3.59 -6.41
C MET A 49 4.12 4.67 -5.61
N PHE A 50 4.84 5.31 -4.70
CA PHE A 50 4.39 6.46 -3.93
C PHE A 50 5.55 7.44 -3.74
N ASP A 51 5.24 8.69 -3.43
CA ASP A 51 6.25 9.72 -3.22
C ASP A 51 6.93 9.56 -1.84
N GLY A 52 8.18 9.11 -1.86
CA GLY A 52 9.01 8.92 -0.67
C GLY A 52 9.70 10.18 -0.17
N SER A 53 9.63 11.31 -0.89
CA SER A 53 10.28 12.57 -0.50
C SER A 53 9.68 13.18 0.77
N SER A 54 8.40 12.89 1.00
CA SER A 54 7.65 13.30 2.18
C SER A 54 7.98 12.45 3.42
N ILE A 55 8.87 11.47 3.31
CA ILE A 55 9.27 10.58 4.41
C ILE A 55 10.68 10.91 4.86
N SER A 56 10.77 11.41 6.09
CA SER A 56 12.03 11.80 6.68
C SER A 56 13.03 10.63 6.70
N GLY A 57 14.17 10.83 6.05
CA GLY A 57 15.26 9.85 5.99
C GLY A 57 15.19 8.85 4.85
N TRP A 58 14.26 8.98 3.89
CA TRP A 58 14.17 8.08 2.73
C TRP A 58 14.80 8.67 1.46
N LYS A 59 14.18 9.69 0.86
CA LYS A 59 14.61 10.30 -0.41
C LYS A 59 14.65 11.82 -0.27
N GLY A 60 15.70 12.46 -0.81
CA GLY A 60 15.76 13.92 -0.92
C GLY A 60 14.82 14.41 -2.04
N ILE A 61 14.32 15.64 -1.93
CA ILE A 61 13.37 16.27 -2.89
C ILE A 61 13.89 16.24 -4.34
N ASN A 62 15.21 16.12 -4.55
CA ASN A 62 15.85 16.17 -5.86
C ASN A 62 15.86 14.82 -6.62
N GLU A 63 15.35 13.73 -6.04
CA GLU A 63 15.26 12.42 -6.68
C GLU A 63 13.85 11.79 -6.60
N SER A 64 12.82 12.64 -6.61
CA SER A 64 11.39 12.27 -6.52
C SER A 64 10.76 12.12 -7.89
#